data_AF-A8UX60-F1
#
_entry.id   AF-A8UX60-F1
#
_cell.length_a   1.000
_cell.length_b   1.000
_cell.length_c   1.000
_cell.angle_alpha   90.00
_cell.angle_beta   90.00
_cell.angle_gamma   90.00
#
_symmetry.space_group_name_H-M   'P 1'
#
loop_
_entity.id
_entity.type
_entity.pdbx_description
1 polymer ?
#
loop_
_entity_poly.entity_id
_entity_poly.type
_entity_poly.pdbx_seq_one_letter_code
_entity_poly.pdbx_strand_id
1 'polypeptide(L)'
;MRVLTRYVAVVVVTISLLPQAGFSLESPDRCDVEYRRCQFFCVEENPIDRDKLAKCNRRCKLNRIVCKTKITTKNLWHKIKDVLNLN
;
A
#
# COMPACT_ATOMS: atom_id res chain seq x y z
N MET A 1 18.52 36.79 -31.65
CA MET A 1 17.39 36.31 -30.80
C MET A 1 16.57 35.14 -31.39
N ARG A 2 16.88 34.58 -32.58
CA ARG A 2 16.13 33.45 -33.18
C ARG A 2 16.57 32.04 -32.71
N VAL A 3 17.72 31.94 -32.04
CA VAL A 3 18.31 30.67 -31.62
C VAL A 3 17.70 30.19 -30.29
N LEU A 4 17.46 31.13 -29.36
CA LEU A 4 16.85 30.85 -28.05
C LEU A 4 15.44 30.24 -28.17
N THR A 5 14.64 30.69 -29.13
CA THR A 5 13.28 30.18 -29.35
C THR A 5 13.24 28.73 -29.84
N ARG A 6 14.27 28.26 -30.55
CA ARG A 6 14.34 26.85 -31.00
C ARG A 6 14.66 25.90 -29.86
N TYR A 7 15.51 26.31 -28.92
CA TYR A 7 15.85 25.50 -27.75
C TYR A 7 14.65 25.33 -26.81
N VAL A 8 13.87 26.39 -26.58
CA VAL A 8 12.67 26.33 -25.74
C VAL A 8 11.66 25.34 -26.31
N ALA A 9 11.45 25.33 -27.63
CA ALA A 9 10.53 24.40 -28.28
C ALA A 9 10.94 22.92 -28.10
N VAL A 10 12.24 22.61 -28.23
CA VAL A 10 12.74 21.24 -28.07
C VAL A 10 12.57 20.74 -26.64
N VAL A 11 12.84 21.59 -25.63
CA VAL A 11 12.69 21.25 -24.21
C VAL A 11 11.23 21.01 -23.83
N VAL A 12 10.30 21.82 -24.36
CA VAL A 12 8.86 21.64 -24.09
C VAL A 12 8.32 20.36 -24.73
N VAL A 13 8.77 20.04 -25.95
CA VAL A 13 8.36 18.81 -26.66
C VAL A 13 8.91 17.57 -25.97
N THR A 14 10.15 17.57 -25.50
CA THR A 14 10.71 16.41 -24.78
C THR A 14 10.02 16.17 -23.45
N ILE A 15 9.66 17.20 -22.68
CA ILE A 15 8.93 17.04 -21.41
C ILE A 15 7.51 16.50 -21.62
N SER A 16 6.87 16.87 -22.73
CA SER A 16 5.50 16.43 -23.07
C SER A 16 5.42 14.98 -23.54
N LEU A 17 6.56 14.38 -23.93
CA LEU A 17 6.69 13.01 -24.40
C LEU A 17 7.13 12.03 -23.31
N LEU A 18 7.39 12.49 -22.08
CA LEU A 18 7.50 11.55 -20.97
C LEU A 18 6.11 10.93 -20.80
N PRO A 19 5.95 9.60 -21.00
CA PRO A 19 4.78 8.95 -20.47
C PRO A 19 4.76 9.32 -19.00
N GLN A 20 3.64 9.90 -18.56
CA GLN A 20 3.32 9.98 -17.15
C GLN A 20 3.31 8.53 -16.68
N ALA A 21 4.48 8.01 -16.31
CA ALA A 21 4.61 6.92 -15.40
C ALA A 21 3.94 7.47 -14.15
N GLY A 22 2.62 7.32 -14.10
CA GLY A 22 1.86 7.38 -12.89
C GLY A 22 2.50 6.32 -12.03
N PHE A 23 3.51 6.74 -11.28
CA PHE A 23 3.90 6.08 -10.06
C PHE A 23 2.63 6.16 -9.21
N SER A 24 1.72 5.21 -9.44
CA SER A 24 0.92 4.66 -8.38
C SER A 24 1.95 4.22 -7.36
N LEU A 25 2.29 5.15 -6.47
CA LEU A 25 2.77 4.82 -5.14
C LEU A 25 1.63 3.98 -4.58
N GLU A 26 1.72 2.67 -4.84
CA GLU A 26 0.86 1.67 -4.25
C GLU A 26 1.14 1.79 -2.74
N SER A 27 0.29 2.59 -2.09
CA SER A 27 0.39 2.86 -0.67
C SER A 27 0.45 1.49 0.01
N PRO A 28 1.50 1.19 0.78
CA PRO A 28 1.68 -0.14 1.34
C PRO A 28 0.41 -0.49 2.11
N ASP A 29 -0.20 -1.63 1.76
CA ASP A 29 -1.41 -2.13 2.38
C ASP A 29 -1.24 -2.05 3.91
N ARG A 30 -2.07 -1.22 4.57
CA ARG A 30 -1.90 -0.88 5.98
C ARG A 30 -1.84 -2.14 6.85
N CYS A 31 -2.52 -3.21 6.45
CA CYS A 31 -2.46 -4.50 7.11
C CYS A 31 -1.08 -5.18 7.02
N ASP A 32 -0.35 -4.97 5.93
CA ASP A 32 1.01 -5.48 5.75
C ASP A 32 2.04 -4.68 6.57
N VAL A 33 1.84 -3.37 6.71
CA VAL A 33 2.66 -2.53 7.61
C VAL A 33 2.49 -2.97 9.07
N GLU A 34 1.25 -3.11 9.53
CA GLU A 34 0.96 -3.57 10.90
C GLU A 34 1.45 -5.01 11.14
N TYR A 35 1.38 -5.88 10.11
CA TYR A 35 1.94 -7.22 10.18
C TYR A 35 3.45 -7.20 10.43
N ARG A 36 4.22 -6.45 9.63
CA ARG A 36 5.68 -6.35 9.80
C ARG A 36 6.04 -5.75 11.15
N ARG A 37 5.31 -4.74 11.60
CA ARG A 37 5.50 -4.13 12.92
C ARG A 37 5.28 -5.14 14.05
N CYS A 38 4.22 -5.95 13.96
CA CYS A 38 3.94 -7.01 14.91
C CYS A 38 5.07 -8.06 14.94
N GLN A 39 5.59 -8.47 13.79
CA GLN A 39 6.72 -9.42 13.73
C GLN A 39 7.99 -8.86 14.38
N PHE A 40 8.28 -7.58 14.15
CA PHE A 40 9.42 -6.91 14.77
C PHE A 40 9.33 -6.94 16.29
N PHE A 41 8.18 -6.56 16.86
CA PHE A 41 7.96 -6.64 18.31
C PHE A 41 8.03 -8.08 18.85
N CYS A 42 7.54 -9.07 18.10
CA CYS A 42 7.66 -10.47 18.52
C CYS A 42 9.12 -10.92 18.67
N VAL A 43 10.01 -10.47 17.77
CA VAL A 43 11.45 -10.78 17.83
C VAL A 43 12.11 -10.03 18.98
N GLU A 44 11.74 -8.77 19.20
CA GLU A 44 12.27 -7.95 20.29
C GLU A 44 11.89 -8.50 21.67
N GLU A 45 10.65 -8.95 21.84
CA GLU A 45 10.13 -9.47 23.10
C GLU A 45 10.59 -10.92 23.39
N ASN A 46 10.83 -11.72 22.34
CA ASN A 46 11.16 -13.14 22.47
C ASN A 46 12.38 -13.53 21.59
N PRO A 47 13.58 -12.98 21.84
CA PRO A 47 14.73 -13.14 20.95
C PRO A 47 15.31 -14.56 20.93
N ILE A 48 15.14 -15.33 22.01
CA ILE A 48 15.74 -16.67 22.19
C ILE A 48 14.66 -17.77 22.17
N ASP A 49 13.46 -17.46 22.62
CA ASP A 49 12.36 -18.42 22.82
C ASP A 49 11.60 -18.65 21.52
N ARG A 50 12.04 -19.66 20.76
CA ARG A 50 11.50 -20.02 19.43
C ARG A 50 10.02 -20.36 19.47
N ASP A 51 9.53 -20.99 20.54
CA ASP A 51 8.12 -21.37 20.69
C ASP A 51 7.23 -20.15 20.93
N LYS A 52 7.66 -19.23 21.80
CA LYS A 52 6.94 -17.96 21.99
C LYS A 52 6.98 -17.11 20.73
N LEU A 53 8.12 -17.07 20.03
CA LEU A 53 8.24 -16.38 18.76
C LEU A 53 7.29 -16.96 17.70
N ALA A 54 7.17 -18.28 17.60
CA ALA A 54 6.26 -18.95 16.68
C ALA A 54 4.79 -18.65 17.03
N LYS A 55 4.43 -18.68 18.32
CA LYS A 55 3.08 -18.34 18.79
C LYS A 55 2.74 -16.88 18.51
N CYS A 56 3.67 -15.97 18.77
CA CYS A 56 3.51 -14.53 18.50
C CYS A 56 3.34 -14.28 16.99
N ASN A 57 4.17 -14.90 16.15
CA ASN A 57 4.05 -14.81 14.68
C ASN A 57 2.71 -15.35 14.16
N ARG A 58 2.17 -16.44 14.73
CA ARG A 58 0.82 -16.93 14.37
C ARG A 58 -0.25 -15.88 14.68
N ARG A 59 -0.15 -15.19 15.82
CA ARG A 59 -1.07 -14.10 16.18
C ARG A 59 -0.98 -12.93 15.21
N CYS A 60 0.24 -12.51 14.84
CA CYS A 60 0.43 -11.47 13.82
C CYS A 60 -0.20 -11.86 12.48
N LYS A 61 -0.03 -13.13 12.06
CA LYS A 61 -0.62 -13.65 10.81
C LYS A 61 -2.15 -13.64 10.85
N LEU A 62 -2.75 -14.03 11.97
CA LEU A 62 -4.21 -13.96 12.16
C LEU A 62 -4.71 -12.51 12.09
N ASN A 63 -4.02 -11.58 12.77
CA ASN A 63 -4.37 -10.15 12.73
C ASN A 63 -4.32 -9.58 11.31
N ARG A 64 -3.31 -9.98 10.51
CA ARG A 64 -3.20 -9.60 9.10
C ARG A 64 -4.41 -10.08 8.28
N ILE A 65 -4.80 -11.35 8.45
CA ILE A 65 -5.96 -11.91 7.76
C ILE A 65 -7.23 -11.16 8.15
N VAL A 66 -7.48 -10.98 9.46
CA VAL A 66 -8.65 -10.24 9.96
C VAL A 66 -8.68 -8.81 9.44
N CYS A 67 -7.53 -8.13 9.41
CA CYS A 67 -7.40 -6.78 8.87
C CYS A 67 -7.79 -6.73 7.39
N LYS A 68 -7.23 -7.62 6.56
CA LYS A 68 -7.56 -7.69 5.13
C LYS A 68 -9.04 -8.03 4.91
N THR A 69 -9.57 -9.01 5.64
CA THR A 69 -10.99 -9.39 5.56
C THR A 69 -11.91 -8.23 5.93
N LYS A 70 -11.59 -7.44 6.97
CA LYS A 70 -12.37 -6.24 7.35
C LYS A 70 -12.36 -5.17 6.25
N ILE A 71 -11.22 -4.96 5.59
CA ILE A 71 -11.14 -4.04 4.45
C ILE A 71 -11.99 -4.57 3.29
N THR A 72 -11.88 -5.86 2.97
CA THR A 72 -12.67 -6.49 1.91
C THR A 72 -14.16 -6.40 2.19
N THR A 73 -14.62 -6.72 3.41
CA THR A 73 -16.05 -6.65 3.76
C THR A 73 -16.56 -5.22 3.78
N LYS A 74 -15.78 -4.24 4.25
CA LYS A 74 -16.16 -2.82 4.19
C LYS A 74 -16.28 -2.33 2.74
N ASN A 75 -15.34 -2.71 1.88
CA ASN A 75 -15.39 -2.38 0.45
C ASN A 75 -16.55 -3.10 -0.27
N LEU A 76 -16.83 -4.35 0.11
CA LEU A 76 -17.96 -5.10 -0.41
C LEU A 76 -19.28 -4.44 0.02
N TRP A 77 -19.39 -4.01 1.27
CA TRP A 77 -20.58 -3.34 1.78
C TRP A 77 -20.80 -1.97 1.12
N HIS A 78 -19.72 -1.21 0.87
CA HIS A 78 -19.79 0.00 0.05
C HIS A 78 -20.30 -0.30 -1.36
N LYS A 79 -19.73 -1.30 -2.04
CA LYS A 79 -20.20 -1.72 -3.36
C LYS A 79 -21.66 -2.18 -3.36
N ILE A 80 -22.09 -2.92 -2.35
CA ILE A 80 -23.47 -3.36 -2.20
C ILE A 80 -24.40 -2.16 -1.97
N LYS A 81 -23.99 -1.20 -1.14
CA LYS A 81 -24.74 0.05 -0.91
C LYS A 81 -24.86 0.88 -2.20
N ASP A 82 -23.78 1.00 -2.96
CA ASP A 82 -23.74 1.69 -4.25
C ASP A 82 -24.64 0.99 -5.29
N VAL A 83 -24.65 -0.34 -5.32
CA VAL A 83 -25.50 -1.13 -6.23
C VAL A 83 -26.99 -1.07 -5.82
N LEU A 84 -27.29 -1.05 -4.52
CA LEU A 84 -28.67 -1.01 -4.02
C LEU A 84 -29.26 0.40 -3.95
N ASN A 85 -28.48 1.45 -4.24
CA ASN A 85 -28.90 2.86 -4.23
C ASN A 85 -29.70 3.24 -2.96
N LEU A 86 -29.30 2.66 -1.82
CA LEU A 86 -29.88 2.94 -0.51
C LEU A 86 -29.26 4.25 -0.02
N ASN A 87 -29.89 5.38 -0.38
CA ASN A 87 -29.61 6.70 0.20
C ASN A 87 -29.83 6.67 1.71
#